data_AF-A0A3R6MUU4-F1
#
_entry.id   AF-A0A3R6MUU4-F1
#
_cell.length_a   1.000
_cell.length_b   1.000
_cell.length_c   1.000
_cell.angle_alpha   90.00
_cell.angle_beta   90.00
_cell.angle_gamma   90.00
#
_symmetry.space_group_name_H-M   'P 1'
#
loop_
_entity.id
_entity.type
_entity.pdbx_description
1 polymer ?
#
loop_
_entity_poly.entity_id
_entity_poly.type
_entity_poly.pdbx_seq_one_letter_code
_entity_poly.pdbx_strand_id
1 'polypeptide(L)'
;MKLDQKFNVENDIASVDITVTSLGTADLTSEQEKELLANYNKYIEYSKIQFKGNIKLNNGVPEVTTDPKDDSTIVELEITDVTNERKLINEDLAFHFERDVTKYPDTVLNTVLDKKELYAQAQCVLFATKVKEAVTEKLAEIRALNNTFEGTTEYTL
;
A
#
# COMPACT_ATOMS: atom_id res chain seq x y z
N MET A 1 5.75 -11.08 6.55
CA MET A 1 5.69 -9.62 6.75
C MET A 1 4.24 -9.19 6.88
N LYS A 2 3.92 -8.52 7.99
CA LYS A 2 2.62 -7.93 8.30
C LYS A 2 2.75 -6.40 8.27
N LEU A 3 1.81 -5.75 7.59
CA LEU A 3 1.71 -4.28 7.55
C LEU A 3 0.56 -3.84 8.46
N ASP A 4 0.78 -2.74 9.17
CA ASP A 4 -0.29 -1.96 9.81
C ASP A 4 -0.56 -0.69 8.98
N GLN A 5 -1.79 -0.20 9.07
CA GLN A 5 -2.23 0.99 8.35
C GLN A 5 -3.01 1.88 9.30
N LYS A 6 -2.55 3.11 9.49
CA LYS A 6 -3.19 4.08 10.37
C LYS A 6 -3.65 5.27 9.54
N PHE A 7 -4.97 5.40 9.42
CA PHE A 7 -5.60 6.58 8.83
C PHE A 7 -5.79 7.65 9.91
N ASN A 8 -5.59 8.92 9.55
CA ASN A 8 -5.84 10.05 10.43
C ASN A 8 -6.54 11.19 9.66
N VAL A 9 -7.29 12.00 10.38
CA VAL A 9 -7.80 13.29 9.90
C VAL A 9 -7.56 14.32 10.99
N GLU A 10 -6.71 15.29 10.70
CA GLU A 10 -6.34 16.33 11.66
C GLU A 10 -6.09 17.65 10.92
N ASN A 11 -6.65 18.76 11.40
CA ASN A 11 -6.50 20.09 10.81
C ASN A 11 -6.73 20.11 9.28
N ASP A 12 -7.83 19.51 8.82
CA ASP A 12 -8.20 19.40 7.41
C ASP A 12 -7.19 18.61 6.54
N ILE A 13 -6.30 17.82 7.16
CA ILE A 13 -5.38 16.91 6.48
C ILE A 13 -5.85 15.48 6.72
N ALA A 14 -6.21 14.79 5.64
CA ALA A 14 -6.39 13.35 5.66
C ALA A 14 -5.05 12.68 5.35
N SER A 15 -4.65 11.68 6.13
CA SER A 15 -3.39 10.97 5.93
C SER A 15 -3.49 9.48 6.21
N VAL A 16 -2.50 8.74 5.69
CA VAL A 16 -2.28 7.33 6.00
C VAL A 16 -0.79 7.06 6.20
N ASP A 17 -0.50 6.40 7.32
CA ASP A 17 0.81 5.81 7.60
C ASP A 17 0.72 4.29 7.44
N ILE A 18 1.70 3.70 6.77
CA ILE A 18 1.79 2.26 6.55
C ILE A 18 3.17 1.80 7.00
N THR A 19 3.23 0.88 7.96
CA THR A 19 4.48 0.40 8.56
C THR A 19 4.48 -1.12 8.70
N VAL A 20 5.69 -1.70 8.69
CA VAL A 20 5.87 -3.11 9.03
C VAL A 20 5.71 -3.29 10.54
N THR A 21 4.87 -4.24 10.96
CA THR A 21 4.69 -4.59 12.38
C THR A 21 5.36 -5.89 12.77
N SER A 22 5.48 -6.83 11.83
CA SER A 22 6.19 -8.07 12.08
C SER A 22 6.68 -8.71 10.79
N LEU A 23 7.72 -9.51 10.90
CA LEU A 23 8.12 -10.48 9.89
C LEU A 23 7.58 -11.87 10.25
N GLY A 24 7.87 -12.82 9.38
CA GLY A 24 7.35 -14.19 9.43
C GLY A 24 6.06 -14.39 8.64
N THR A 25 5.78 -15.67 8.40
CA THR A 25 4.50 -16.22 7.91
C THR A 25 4.22 -17.52 8.68
N ALA A 26 3.20 -18.30 8.29
CA ALA A 26 3.02 -19.63 8.85
C ALA A 26 4.19 -20.59 8.51
N ASP A 27 4.86 -20.35 7.37
CA ASP A 27 5.88 -21.23 6.80
C ASP A 27 7.32 -20.68 6.94
N LEU A 28 7.48 -19.45 7.45
CA LEU A 28 8.77 -18.77 7.61
C LEU A 28 8.84 -18.10 8.97
N THR A 29 9.94 -18.31 9.70
CA THR A 29 10.20 -17.52 10.92
C THR A 29 10.53 -16.07 10.55
N SER A 30 10.48 -15.19 11.56
CA SER A 30 10.86 -13.79 11.39
C SER A 30 12.31 -13.63 10.93
N GLU A 31 13.24 -14.43 11.48
CA GLU A 31 14.65 -14.41 11.11
C GLU A 31 14.86 -14.87 9.66
N GLN A 32 14.23 -15.97 9.27
CA GLN A 32 14.33 -16.50 7.90
C GLN A 32 13.80 -15.50 6.88
N GLU A 33 12.65 -14.87 7.15
CA GLU A 33 12.13 -13.85 6.26
C GLU A 33 13.04 -12.61 6.21
N LYS A 34 13.63 -12.20 7.34
CA LYS A 34 14.58 -11.09 7.39
C LYS A 34 15.82 -11.34 6.54
N GLU A 35 16.41 -12.53 6.66
CA GLU A 35 17.56 -12.96 5.85
C GLU A 35 17.18 -12.98 4.36
N LEU A 36 16.00 -13.50 4.02
CA LEU A 36 15.53 -13.55 2.65
C LEU A 36 15.37 -12.15 2.02
N LEU A 37 14.81 -11.20 2.78
CA LEU A 37 14.68 -9.80 2.37
C LEU A 37 16.05 -9.14 2.16
N ALA A 38 17.05 -9.47 2.99
CA ALA A 38 18.42 -8.95 2.87
C ALA A 38 19.19 -9.57 1.69
N ASN A 39 18.98 -10.86 1.42
CA ASN A 39 19.62 -11.59 0.34
C ASN A 39 19.06 -11.22 -1.04
N TYR A 40 17.75 -10.93 -1.12
CA TYR A 40 17.05 -10.66 -2.37
C TYR A 40 16.38 -9.28 -2.35
N ASN A 41 17.19 -8.24 -2.52
CA ASN A 41 16.72 -6.86 -2.53
C ASN A 41 15.71 -6.60 -3.66
N LYS A 42 14.47 -6.29 -3.27
CA LYS A 42 13.43 -5.76 -4.16
C LYS A 42 12.95 -4.40 -3.67
N TYR A 43 12.40 -3.63 -4.59
CA TYR A 43 11.99 -2.26 -4.34
C TYR A 43 10.55 -2.04 -4.76
N ILE A 44 9.86 -1.21 -3.98
CA ILE A 44 8.64 -0.55 -4.40
C ILE A 44 9.02 0.75 -5.09
N GLU A 45 8.54 0.94 -6.30
CA GLU A 45 8.76 2.14 -7.12
C GLU A 45 7.39 2.73 -7.46
N TYR A 46 7.09 3.93 -6.96
CA TYR A 46 5.77 4.53 -7.12
C TYR A 46 5.42 4.79 -8.59
N SER A 47 6.41 5.12 -9.42
CA SER A 47 6.25 5.22 -10.88
C SER A 47 5.77 3.93 -11.57
N LYS A 48 5.87 2.77 -10.91
CA LYS A 48 5.36 1.49 -11.41
C LYS A 48 3.99 1.11 -10.85
N ILE A 49 3.46 1.90 -9.92
CA ILE A 49 2.15 1.68 -9.32
C ILE A 49 1.12 2.55 -10.04
N GLN A 50 0.07 1.93 -10.56
CA GLN A 50 -1.09 2.67 -11.03
C GLN A 50 -2.02 2.99 -9.86
N PHE A 51 -1.98 4.23 -9.39
CA PHE A 51 -2.85 4.72 -8.31
C PHE A 51 -4.25 5.06 -8.83
N LYS A 52 -4.94 4.02 -9.32
CA LYS A 52 -6.27 4.13 -9.91
C LYS A 52 -7.17 2.98 -9.43
N GLY A 53 -8.41 3.27 -9.10
CA GLY A 53 -9.36 2.25 -8.68
C GLY A 53 -10.79 2.77 -8.49
N ASN A 54 -11.73 1.85 -8.39
CA ASN A 54 -13.13 2.17 -8.12
C ASN A 54 -13.34 2.32 -6.61
N ILE A 55 -14.10 3.34 -6.24
CA ILE A 55 -14.41 3.72 -4.86
C ILE A 55 -15.91 3.64 -4.67
N LYS A 56 -16.32 3.03 -3.56
CA LYS A 56 -17.67 3.11 -3.00
C LYS A 56 -17.61 3.69 -1.59
N LEU A 57 -18.76 4.09 -1.06
CA LEU A 57 -18.89 4.38 0.36
C LEU A 57 -19.47 3.15 1.09
N ASN A 58 -18.78 2.70 2.14
CA ASN A 58 -19.27 1.71 3.06
C ASN A 58 -19.53 2.39 4.41
N ASN A 59 -20.80 2.52 4.80
CA ASN A 59 -21.23 3.27 5.98
C ASN A 59 -20.63 4.68 6.06
N GLY A 60 -20.54 5.37 4.91
CA GLY A 60 -19.99 6.72 4.80
C GLY A 60 -18.46 6.81 4.76
N VAL A 61 -17.75 5.67 4.80
CA VAL A 61 -16.29 5.61 4.69
C VAL A 61 -15.90 5.13 3.29
N PRO A 62 -14.96 5.81 2.60
CA PRO A 62 -14.47 5.35 1.30
C PRO A 62 -13.81 3.98 1.37
N GLU A 63 -14.10 3.13 0.38
CA GLU A 63 -13.55 1.78 0.24
C GLU A 63 -13.24 1.51 -1.24
N VAL A 64 -12.07 0.93 -1.52
CA VAL A 64 -11.74 0.42 -2.87
C VAL A 64 -12.57 -0.84 -3.14
N THR A 65 -13.22 -0.88 -4.30
CA THR A 65 -14.03 -2.03 -4.73
C THR A 65 -13.61 -2.52 -6.12
N THR A 66 -13.90 -3.78 -6.42
CA THR A 66 -13.81 -4.37 -7.75
C THR A 66 -15.11 -4.25 -8.55
N ASP A 67 -16.18 -3.79 -7.92
CA ASP A 67 -17.47 -3.58 -8.57
C ASP A 67 -17.31 -2.53 -9.69
N PRO A 68 -18.03 -2.69 -10.82
CA PRO A 68 -17.90 -1.78 -11.95
C PRO A 68 -18.43 -0.40 -11.59
N LYS A 69 -17.82 0.63 -12.19
CA LYS A 69 -18.24 2.03 -12.07
C LYS A 69 -19.68 2.20 -12.56
N ASP A 70 -20.49 2.95 -11.81
CA ASP A 70 -21.88 3.27 -12.16
C ASP A 70 -22.26 4.76 -12.00
N ASP A 71 -21.32 5.61 -11.56
CA ASP A 71 -21.50 7.06 -11.35
C ASP A 71 -22.62 7.45 -10.34
N SER A 72 -23.18 6.48 -9.60
CA SER A 72 -24.25 6.69 -8.62
C SER A 72 -23.87 6.24 -7.22
N THR A 73 -23.22 5.07 -7.12
CA THR A 73 -22.73 4.46 -5.89
C THR A 73 -21.24 4.13 -5.97
N ILE A 74 -20.71 3.98 -7.19
CA ILE A 74 -19.32 3.65 -7.45
C ILE A 74 -18.72 4.63 -8.47
N VAL A 75 -17.61 5.26 -8.10
CA VAL A 75 -16.85 6.18 -8.95
C VAL A 75 -15.41 5.71 -9.12
N GLU A 76 -14.80 6.03 -10.26
CA GLU A 76 -13.38 5.78 -10.49
C GLU A 76 -12.57 6.97 -9.96
N LEU A 77 -11.50 6.68 -9.22
CA LEU A 77 -10.58 7.66 -8.68
C LEU A 77 -9.16 7.35 -9.17
N GLU A 78 -8.42 8.41 -9.49
CA GLU A 78 -7.02 8.33 -9.89
C GLU A 78 -6.21 9.40 -9.16
N ILE A 79 -5.03 9.03 -8.64
CA ILE A 79 -4.07 9.94 -8.01
C ILE A 79 -2.91 10.12 -8.98
N THR A 80 -2.84 11.29 -9.61
CA THR A 80 -1.87 11.57 -10.67
C THR A 80 -0.62 12.29 -10.18
N ASP A 81 -0.65 12.81 -8.95
CA ASP A 81 0.34 13.69 -8.35
C ASP A 81 1.10 13.01 -7.19
N VAL A 82 1.34 11.71 -7.29
CA VAL A 82 2.21 10.99 -6.35
C VAL A 82 3.68 11.23 -6.74
N THR A 83 4.45 11.88 -5.87
CA THR A 83 5.90 12.05 -6.05
C THR A 83 6.56 10.69 -6.19
N ASN A 84 7.34 10.49 -7.26
CA ASN A 84 8.01 9.20 -7.46
C ASN A 84 9.03 8.93 -6.36
N GLU A 85 8.82 7.83 -5.63
CA GLU A 85 9.75 7.34 -4.62
C GLU A 85 10.12 5.88 -4.90
N ARG A 86 11.30 5.49 -4.43
CA ARG A 86 11.79 4.12 -4.47
C ARG A 86 12.19 3.68 -3.07
N LYS A 87 11.58 2.61 -2.56
CA LYS A 87 11.80 2.10 -1.20
C LYS A 87 12.18 0.62 -1.23
N LEU A 88 13.23 0.26 -0.49
CA LEU A 88 13.66 -1.13 -0.32
C LEU A 88 12.64 -1.88 0.54
N ILE A 89 12.31 -3.11 0.16
CA ILE A 89 11.44 -3.96 0.98
C ILE A 89 12.27 -4.62 2.07
N ASN A 90 12.11 -4.14 3.31
CA ASN A 90 12.77 -4.65 4.51
C ASN A 90 11.88 -4.41 5.75
N GLU A 91 12.42 -4.64 6.94
CA GLU A 91 11.69 -4.43 8.22
C GLU A 91 11.40 -2.97 8.54
N ASP A 92 12.17 -2.03 7.99
CA ASP A 92 12.02 -0.59 8.19
C ASP A 92 11.12 0.06 7.13
N LEU A 93 10.47 -0.73 6.28
CA LEU A 93 9.63 -0.24 5.20
C LEU A 93 8.46 0.57 5.79
N ALA A 94 8.44 1.86 5.43
CA ALA A 94 7.40 2.79 5.84
C ALA A 94 6.96 3.69 4.69
N PHE A 95 5.66 3.96 4.64
CA PHE A 95 5.02 4.86 3.68
C PHE A 95 4.16 5.86 4.42
N HIS A 96 4.16 7.09 3.92
CA HIS A 96 3.32 8.17 4.41
C HIS A 96 2.70 8.86 3.20
N PHE A 97 1.41 9.15 3.30
CA PHE A 97 0.69 9.91 2.28
C PHE A 97 -0.37 10.78 2.93
N GLU A 98 -0.48 12.02 2.47
CA GLU A 98 -1.43 12.98 2.99
C GLU A 98 -2.03 13.86 1.91
N ARG A 99 -3.22 14.39 2.21
CA ARG A 99 -3.97 15.32 1.39
C ARG A 99 -4.62 16.39 2.25
N ASP A 100 -4.27 17.63 1.93
CA ASP A 100 -4.88 18.83 2.47
C ASP A 100 -6.21 19.10 1.76
N VAL A 101 -7.30 18.93 2.50
CA VAL A 101 -8.69 19.04 2.03
C VAL A 101 -8.96 20.42 1.44
N THR A 102 -8.32 21.47 1.99
CA THR A 102 -8.57 22.87 1.61
C THR A 102 -8.08 23.19 0.19
N LYS A 103 -7.17 22.37 -0.35
CA LYS A 103 -6.60 22.54 -1.69
C LYS A 103 -7.49 22.00 -2.81
N TYR A 104 -8.53 21.23 -2.49
CA TYR A 104 -9.40 20.69 -3.52
C TYR A 104 -10.43 21.70 -4.02
N PRO A 105 -10.57 21.88 -5.34
CA PRO A 105 -11.69 22.62 -5.91
C PRO A 105 -12.95 21.76 -5.87
N ASP A 106 -14.13 22.39 -5.81
CA ASP A 106 -15.42 21.67 -5.79
C ASP A 106 -15.66 20.83 -7.06
N THR A 107 -14.91 21.09 -8.12
CA THR A 107 -14.99 20.37 -9.41
C THR A 107 -14.54 18.91 -9.33
N VAL A 108 -13.83 18.51 -8.26
CA VAL A 108 -13.46 17.08 -8.06
C VAL A 108 -14.59 16.27 -7.44
N LEU A 109 -15.62 16.93 -6.91
CA LEU A 109 -16.72 16.29 -6.20
C LEU A 109 -17.70 15.65 -7.20
N ASN A 110 -18.35 14.59 -6.75
CA ASN A 110 -19.34 13.86 -7.53
C ASN A 110 -20.47 13.35 -6.61
N THR A 111 -21.36 12.55 -7.16
CA THR A 111 -22.51 11.96 -6.46
C THR A 111 -22.14 11.06 -5.28
N VAL A 112 -20.96 10.44 -5.30
CA VAL A 112 -20.46 9.52 -4.28
C VAL A 112 -19.52 10.23 -3.31
N LEU A 113 -18.53 10.95 -3.84
CA LEU A 113 -17.57 11.76 -3.08
C LEU A 113 -18.03 13.22 -3.10
N ASP A 114 -19.11 13.49 -2.36
CA ASP A 114 -19.83 14.77 -2.35
C ASP A 114 -19.19 15.84 -1.44
N LYS A 115 -18.14 15.46 -0.71
CA LYS A 115 -17.38 16.31 0.22
C LYS A 115 -15.89 16.18 -0.04
N LYS A 116 -15.16 17.27 0.14
CA LYS A 116 -13.70 17.30 -0.08
C LYS A 116 -12.96 16.37 0.89
N GLU A 117 -13.47 16.26 2.11
CA GLU A 117 -12.99 15.34 3.15
C GLU A 117 -13.10 13.89 2.68
N LEU A 118 -14.23 13.51 2.09
CA LEU A 118 -14.44 12.16 1.53
C LEU A 118 -13.51 11.91 0.34
N TYR A 119 -13.32 12.91 -0.52
CA TYR A 119 -12.39 12.82 -1.64
C TYR A 119 -10.94 12.62 -1.17
N ALA A 120 -10.50 13.38 -0.17
CA ALA A 120 -9.16 13.25 0.42
C ALA A 120 -8.95 11.88 1.10
N GLN A 121 -9.93 11.41 1.88
CA GLN A 121 -9.93 10.09 2.50
C GLN A 121 -9.90 8.98 1.44
N ALA A 122 -10.69 9.09 0.37
CA ALA A 122 -10.70 8.13 -0.72
C ALA A 122 -9.34 8.01 -1.41
N GLN A 123 -8.62 9.12 -1.59
CA GLN A 123 -7.24 9.08 -2.09
C GLN A 123 -6.30 8.36 -1.12
N CYS A 124 -6.41 8.58 0.20
CA CYS A 124 -5.60 7.86 1.19
C CYS A 124 -5.88 6.35 1.16
N VAL A 125 -7.15 5.95 1.08
CA VAL A 125 -7.56 4.53 1.01
C VAL A 125 -7.08 3.89 -0.29
N LEU A 126 -7.18 4.59 -1.42
CA LEU A 126 -6.68 4.12 -2.71
C LEU A 126 -5.16 3.94 -2.68
N PHE A 127 -4.43 4.94 -2.17
CA PHE A 127 -2.98 4.86 -2.02
C PHE A 127 -2.57 3.65 -1.19
N ALA A 128 -3.18 3.47 -0.02
CA ALA A 128 -2.85 2.37 0.89
C ALA A 128 -3.15 0.99 0.27
N THR A 129 -4.27 0.87 -0.44
CA THR A 129 -4.63 -0.35 -1.17
C THR A 129 -3.57 -0.69 -2.21
N LYS A 130 -3.20 0.28 -3.05
CA LYS A 130 -2.24 0.09 -4.14
C LYS A 130 -0.81 -0.19 -3.68
N VAL A 131 -0.37 0.48 -2.61
CA VAL A 131 0.92 0.18 -1.97
C VAL A 131 0.92 -1.24 -1.40
N LYS A 132 -0.15 -1.66 -0.71
CA LYS A 132 -0.27 -3.01 -0.17
C LYS A 132 -0.23 -4.08 -1.26
N GLU A 133 -0.94 -3.86 -2.37
CA GLU A 133 -0.91 -4.75 -3.54
C GLU A 133 0.52 -4.91 -4.08
N ALA A 134 1.23 -3.79 -4.31
CA ALA A 134 2.59 -3.80 -4.81
C ALA A 134 3.58 -4.50 -3.84
N VAL A 135 3.47 -4.25 -2.54
CA VAL A 135 4.29 -4.92 -1.50
C VAL A 135 4.00 -6.42 -1.49
N THR A 136 2.74 -6.82 -1.59
CA THR A 136 2.35 -8.24 -1.60
C THR A 136 2.95 -8.97 -2.80
N GLU A 137 2.88 -8.37 -3.99
CA GLU A 137 3.47 -8.92 -5.21
C GLU A 137 4.98 -9.12 -5.07
N LYS A 138 5.70 -8.07 -4.62
CA LYS A 138 7.15 -8.16 -4.45
C LYS A 138 7.59 -9.11 -3.35
N LEU A 139 6.84 -9.21 -2.25
CA LEU A 139 7.10 -10.22 -1.22
C LEU A 139 6.91 -11.63 -1.76
N ALA A 140 5.91 -11.88 -2.61
CA ALA A 140 5.73 -13.17 -3.25
C ALA A 140 6.92 -13.52 -4.16
N GLU A 141 7.43 -12.55 -4.94
CA GLU A 141 8.65 -12.74 -5.74
C GLU A 141 9.86 -13.11 -4.87
N ILE A 142 10.09 -12.40 -3.75
CA ILE A 142 11.22 -12.69 -2.84
C ILE A 142 11.08 -14.09 -2.24
N ARG A 143 9.88 -14.42 -1.73
CA ARG A 143 9.61 -15.72 -1.08
C ARG A 143 9.75 -16.89 -2.05
N ALA A 144 9.47 -16.69 -3.33
CA ALA A 144 9.70 -17.71 -4.37
C ALA A 144 11.19 -18.01 -4.62
N LEU A 145 12.11 -17.14 -4.18
CA LEU A 145 13.56 -17.37 -4.27
C LEU A 145 14.13 -18.16 -3.09
N ASN A 146 13.33 -18.39 -2.05
CA ASN A 146 13.73 -19.21 -0.92
C ASN A 146 14.04 -20.65 -1.38
N ASN A 147 15.25 -21.12 -1.11
CA ASN A 147 15.74 -22.41 -1.58
C ASN A 147 16.74 -23.02 -0.59
N THR A 148 17.11 -24.28 -0.78
CA THR A 148 18.00 -25.03 0.12
C THR A 148 19.49 -24.89 -0.21
N PHE A 149 19.89 -23.84 -0.93
CA PHE A 149 21.30 -23.63 -1.30
C PHE A 149 22.17 -23.33 -0.07
N GLU A 150 21.66 -22.53 0.86
CA GLU A 150 22.37 -22.24 2.10
C GLU A 150 22.41 -23.49 3.00
N GLY A 151 23.61 -23.93 3.34
CA GLY A 151 23.86 -25.08 4.19
C GLY A 151 25.35 -25.36 4.34
N THR A 152 25.76 -25.83 5.51
CA THR A 152 27.15 -26.24 5.75
C THR A 152 27.30 -27.71 5.40
N THR A 153 28.24 -28.04 4.52
CA THR A 153 28.67 -29.43 4.30
C THR A 153 30.02 -29.62 4.98
N GLU A 154 30.05 -30.45 6.01
CA GLU A 154 31.30 -30.86 6.65
C GLU A 154 31.89 -32.05 5.89
N TYR A 155 33.21 -32.00 5.63
CA TYR A 155 33.95 -33.10 5.03
C TYR A 155 35.02 -33.57 6.01
N THR A 156 35.07 -34.88 6.27
CA THR A 156 36.20 -35.53 6.93
C THR A 156 37.18 -35.99 5.86
N LEU A 157 38.43 -35.52 5.91
CA LEU A 157 39.53 -35.93 5.03
C LEU A 157 40.19 -37.22 5.50
#